data_AF-A0A1F7FHU0-F1
#
_entry.id   AF-A0A1F7FHU0-F1
#
_cell.length_a   1.000
_cell.length_b   1.000
_cell.length_c   1.000
_cell.angle_alpha   90.00
_cell.angle_beta   90.00
_cell.angle_gamma   90.00
#
_symmetry.space_group_name_H-M   'P 1'
#
loop_
_entity.id
_entity.type
_entity.pdbx_description
1 polymer ?
#
loop_
_entity_poly.entity_id
_entity_poly.type
_entity_poly.pdbx_seq_one_letter_code
_entity_poly.pdbx_strand_id
1 'polypeptide(L)'
;MITLKKKLYIETSVWNQIEHDDRPEWRDTAERFFKTMSAGHYELYISNIVIDEILETPDLDLQKKLAGHINRVQPLMLEIDDEAHCAGEAIY
;
A
#
# COMPACT_ATOMS: atom_id res chain seq x y z
N MET A 1 -1.67 18.78 23.26
CA MET A 1 -2.81 18.17 22.55
C MET A 1 -2.31 16.94 21.83
N ILE A 2 -2.90 15.78 22.06
CA ILE A 2 -2.62 14.58 21.26
C ILE A 2 -3.46 14.72 19.98
N THR A 3 -2.80 14.92 18.85
CA THR A 3 -3.48 14.97 17.55
C THR A 3 -3.74 13.53 17.09
N LEU A 4 -4.99 13.08 17.15
CA LEU A 4 -5.39 11.77 16.63
C LEU A 4 -5.28 11.79 15.10
N LYS A 5 -4.24 11.14 14.57
CA LYS A 5 -4.13 10.86 13.13
C LYS A 5 -5.11 9.76 12.76
N LYS A 6 -5.74 9.87 11.59
CA LYS A 6 -6.56 8.78 11.06
C LYS A 6 -5.65 7.65 10.61
N LYS A 7 -6.00 6.42 10.95
CA LYS A 7 -5.28 5.23 10.53
C LYS A 7 -5.76 4.81 9.15
N LEU A 8 -4.84 4.52 8.24
CA LEU A 8 -5.15 4.06 6.90
C LEU A 8 -4.25 2.87 6.55
N TYR A 9 -4.87 1.77 6.15
CA TYR A 9 -4.19 0.62 5.60
C TYR A 9 -4.26 0.68 4.06
N ILE A 10 -3.15 0.39 3.39
CA ILE A 10 -3.04 0.51 1.93
C ILE A 10 -2.79 -0.86 1.30
N GLU A 11 -3.79 -1.33 0.56
CA GLU A 11 -3.80 -2.59 -0.19
C GLU A 11 -2.96 -2.55 -1.47
N THR A 12 -2.50 -3.72 -1.93
CA THR A 12 -1.68 -3.89 -3.16
C THR A 12 -2.31 -3.25 -4.39
N SER A 13 -3.63 -3.40 -4.56
CA SER A 13 -4.35 -2.82 -5.70
C SER A 13 -4.27 -1.30 -5.76
N VAL A 14 -4.11 -0.61 -4.62
CA VAL A 14 -3.96 0.85 -4.54
C VAL A 14 -2.55 1.27 -4.92
N TRP A 15 -1.53 0.51 -4.51
CA TRP A 15 -0.14 0.74 -4.94
C TRP A 15 0.00 0.62 -6.46
N ASN A 16 -0.65 -0.39 -7.05
CA ASN A 16 -0.63 -0.62 -8.50
C ASN A 16 -1.23 0.55 -9.31
N GLN A 17 -2.13 1.36 -8.72
CA GLN A 17 -2.72 2.51 -9.43
C GLN A 17 -1.70 3.61 -9.78
N ILE A 18 -0.57 3.68 -9.06
CA ILE A 18 0.46 4.71 -9.31
C ILE A 18 1.20 4.45 -10.62
N GLU A 19 1.28 3.19 -11.05
CA GLU A 19 2.07 2.78 -12.23
C GLU A 19 1.20 2.41 -13.43
N HIS A 20 -0.08 2.79 -13.41
CA HIS A 20 -0.99 2.56 -14.54
C HIS A 20 -0.67 3.52 -15.70
N ASP A 21 0.16 3.07 -16.64
CA ASP A 21 0.57 3.87 -17.81
C ASP A 21 -0.59 4.10 -18.81
N ASP A 22 -1.53 3.16 -18.92
CA ASP A 22 -2.67 3.24 -19.86
C ASP A 22 -3.81 4.16 -19.41
N ARG A 23 -3.78 4.63 -18.15
CA ARG A 23 -4.84 5.47 -17.55
C ARG A 23 -4.23 6.61 -16.72
N PRO A 24 -3.77 7.68 -17.39
CA PRO A 24 -3.08 8.79 -16.73
C PRO A 24 -3.94 9.46 -15.64
N GLU A 25 -5.26 9.48 -15.79
CA GLU A 25 -6.18 10.04 -14.79
C GLU A 25 -6.21 9.25 -13.48
N TRP A 26 -5.98 7.93 -13.53
CA TRP A 26 -5.88 7.08 -12.34
C TRP A 26 -4.56 7.29 -11.64
N ARG A 27 -3.46 7.35 -12.39
CA ARG A 27 -2.14 7.69 -11.86
C ARG A 27 -2.16 9.04 -11.15
N ASP A 28 -2.64 10.08 -11.81
CA ASP A 28 -2.69 11.43 -11.23
C ASP A 28 -3.54 11.47 -9.96
N THR A 29 -4.60 10.65 -9.89
CA THR A 29 -5.44 10.52 -8.69
C THR A 29 -4.69 9.82 -7.57
N ALA A 30 -3.99 8.72 -7.87
CA ALA A 30 -3.17 8.00 -6.91
C ALA A 30 -2.03 8.88 -6.39
N GLU A 31 -1.34 9.63 -7.26
CA GLU A 31 -0.30 10.58 -6.84
C GLU A 31 -0.83 11.65 -5.88
N ARG A 32 -1.98 12.25 -6.20
CA ARG A 32 -2.64 13.21 -5.29
C ARG A 32 -2.98 12.58 -3.95
N PHE A 33 -3.52 11.36 -3.98
CA PHE A 33 -3.84 10.60 -2.78
C PHE A 33 -2.61 10.41 -1.89
N PHE A 34 -1.51 9.87 -2.42
CA PHE A 34 -0.29 9.65 -1.63
C PHE A 34 0.34 10.95 -1.14
N LYS A 35 0.25 12.04 -1.92
CA LYS A 35 0.68 13.37 -1.47
C LYS A 35 -0.15 13.88 -0.29
N THR A 36 -1.47 13.70 -0.33
CA THR A 36 -2.36 14.07 0.77
C THR A 36 -2.11 13.22 2.01
N MET A 37 -1.87 11.92 1.85
CA MET A 37 -1.55 11.02 2.95
C MET A 37 -0.24 11.42 3.66
N SER A 38 0.74 11.90 2.88
CA SER A 38 2.04 12.38 3.38
C SER A 38 1.96 13.73 4.10
N ALA A 39 0.81 14.42 4.09
CA ALA A 39 0.62 15.73 4.75
C ALA A 39 0.52 15.64 6.29
N GLY A 40 0.71 14.45 6.88
CA GLY A 40 0.79 14.25 8.33
C GLY A 40 -0.55 14.08 9.05
N HIS A 41 -1.67 14.04 8.33
CA HIS A 41 -3.00 13.79 8.87
C HIS A 41 -3.31 12.30 9.10
N TYR A 42 -2.53 11.43 8.46
CA TYR A 42 -2.73 9.99 8.48
C TYR A 42 -1.52 9.27 9.07
N GLU A 43 -1.79 8.14 9.69
CA GLU A 43 -0.82 7.11 10.02
C GLU A 43 -1.07 5.95 9.05
N LEU A 44 -0.09 5.68 8.21
CA LEU A 44 -0.22 4.74 7.11
C LEU A 44 0.32 3.39 7.53
N TYR A 45 -0.36 2.34 7.09
CA TYR A 45 -0.03 0.97 7.40
C TYR A 45 0.00 0.13 6.12
N ILE A 46 0.84 -0.89 6.14
CA ILE A 46 0.99 -1.93 5.11
C ILE A 46 1.23 -3.26 5.81
N SER A 47 0.91 -4.40 5.18
CA SER A 47 1.19 -5.73 5.75
C SER A 47 2.29 -6.45 5.00
N ASN A 48 2.86 -7.47 5.63
CA ASN A 48 3.73 -8.45 4.99
C ASN A 48 3.07 -9.09 3.76
N ILE A 49 1.78 -9.42 3.83
CA ILE A 49 1.02 -9.98 2.68
C ILE A 49 1.09 -9.04 1.46
N VAL A 50 0.87 -7.73 1.64
CA VAL A 50 0.96 -6.75 0.54
C VAL A 50 2.38 -6.67 -0.03
N ILE A 51 3.40 -6.79 0.82
CA ILE A 51 4.79 -6.85 0.35
C ILE A 51 5.01 -8.10 -0.49
N ASP A 52 4.54 -9.26 -0.03
CA ASP A 52 4.69 -10.53 -0.73
C ASP A 52 4.01 -10.49 -2.10
N GLU A 53 2.79 -9.96 -2.20
CA GLU A 53 2.07 -9.80 -3.48
C GLU A 53 2.84 -8.90 -4.46
N ILE A 54 3.49 -7.83 -3.98
CA ILE A 54 4.34 -6.97 -4.82
C ILE A 54 5.60 -7.72 -5.26
N LEU A 55 6.20 -8.52 -4.39
CA LEU A 55 7.39 -9.33 -4.68
C LEU A 55 7.09 -10.50 -5.64
N GLU A 56 5.84 -10.97 -5.69
CA GLU A 56 5.37 -12.00 -6.64
C GLU A 56 5.07 -11.43 -8.04
N THR A 57 5.07 -10.11 -8.22
CA THR A 57 4.85 -9.47 -9.52
C THR A 57 5.97 -9.86 -10.51
N PRO A 58 5.67 -10.52 -11.66
CA PRO A 58 6.70 -10.98 -12.61
C PRO A 58 7.45 -9.86 -13.32
N ASP A 59 6.82 -8.69 -13.46
CA ASP A 59 7.44 -7.50 -14.03
C ASP A 59 8.37 -6.86 -13.00
N LEU A 60 9.68 -7.10 -13.19
CA LEU A 60 10.72 -6.61 -12.28
C LEU A 60 10.87 -5.09 -12.27
N ASP A 61 10.50 -4.40 -13.35
CA ASP A 61 10.59 -2.94 -13.39
C ASP A 61 9.42 -2.34 -12.63
N LEU A 62 8.19 -2.85 -12.85
CA LEU A 62 7.02 -2.47 -12.05
C LEU A 62 7.26 -2.75 -10.56
N GLN A 63 7.75 -3.94 -10.21
CA GLN A 63 8.08 -4.30 -8.83
C GLN A 63 9.04 -3.30 -8.18
N LYS A 64 10.14 -2.92 -8.86
CA LYS A 64 11.10 -1.94 -8.34
C LYS A 64 10.45 -0.57 -8.11
N LYS A 65 9.58 -0.14 -9.01
CA LYS A 65 8.87 1.14 -8.86
C LYS A 65 7.92 1.12 -7.67
N LEU A 66 7.11 0.06 -7.52
CA LEU A 66 6.20 -0.11 -6.40
C LEU A 66 6.94 -0.15 -5.06
N ALA A 67 8.03 -0.92 -4.99
CA ALA A 67 8.92 -0.93 -3.81
C ALA A 67 9.50 0.46 -3.53
N GLY A 68 9.87 1.21 -4.58
CA GLY A 68 10.31 2.61 -4.47
C GLY A 68 9.24 3.52 -3.88
N HIS A 69 7.98 3.36 -4.28
CA HIS A 69 6.86 4.11 -3.72
C HIS A 69 6.63 3.81 -2.24
N ILE A 70 6.64 2.54 -1.85
CA ILE A 70 6.50 2.12 -0.45
C ILE A 70 7.63 2.72 0.39
N ASN A 71 8.88 2.62 -0.07
CA ASN A 71 10.04 3.19 0.62
C ASN A 71 9.98 4.72 0.75
N ARG A 72 9.37 5.40 -0.23
CA ARG A 72 9.17 6.86 -0.17
C ARG A 72 8.08 7.25 0.83
N VAL A 73 7.00 6.47 0.89
CA VAL A 73 5.83 6.75 1.74
C VAL A 73 6.07 6.32 3.20
N GLN A 74 6.92 5.31 3.42
CA GLN A 74 7.27 4.75 4.73
C GLN A 74 6.06 4.40 5.61
N PRO A 75 5.12 3.56 5.13
CA PRO A 75 4.05 3.06 5.97
C PRO A 75 4.60 2.19 7.12
N LEU A 76 3.89 2.16 8.24
CA LEU A 76 4.18 1.26 9.36
C LEU A 76 3.80 -0.17 8.97
N MET A 77 4.74 -1.09 9.13
CA MET A 77 4.51 -2.51 8.89
C MET A 77 3.57 -3.08 9.95
N LEU A 78 2.54 -3.79 9.51
CA LEU A 78 1.70 -4.65 10.31
C LEU A 78 2.11 -6.09 9.99
N GLU A 79 2.73 -6.75 10.96
CA GLU A 79 2.91 -8.20 10.95
C GLU A 79 1.52 -8.83 11.08
N ILE A 80 1.04 -9.47 10.02
CA ILE A 80 -0.17 -10.29 10.09
C ILE A 80 0.28 -11.70 10.51
N ASP A 81 -0.19 -12.14 11.68
CA ASP A 81 0.07 -13.48 12.20
C ASP A 81 -0.97 -14.51 11.72
N ASP A 82 -0.69 -15.79 11.97
CA ASP A 82 -1.44 -16.94 11.46
C ASP A 82 -2.94 -16.94 11.84
N GLU A 83 -3.34 -16.22 12.90
CA GLU A 83 -4.73 -16.16 13.35
C GLU A 83 -5.62 -15.40 12.34
N ALA A 84 -5.08 -14.34 11.73
CA ALA A 84 -5.75 -13.59 10.68
C ALA A 84 -5.76 -14.35 9.34
N HIS A 85 -4.73 -15.17 9.07
CA HIS A 85 -4.67 -16.01 7.87
C HIS A 85 -5.73 -17.13 7.90
N CYS A 86 -5.84 -17.83 9.03
CA CYS A 86 -6.84 -18.91 9.21
C CYS A 86 -8.29 -18.41 9.09
N ALA A 87 -8.58 -17.18 9.51
CA ALA A 87 -9.91 -16.60 9.39
C ALA A 87 -10.31 -16.31 7.93
N GLY A 88 -9.35 -16.00 7.06
CA GLY A 88 -9.58 -15.77 5.63
C GLY A 88 -9.81 -17.06 4.84
N GLU A 89 -9.07 -18.13 5.17
CA GLU A 89 -9.23 -19.45 4.54
C GLU A 89 -10.53 -20.16 4.96
N ALA A 90 -11.04 -19.91 6.16
CA ALA A 90 -12.28 -20.51 6.65
C ALA A 90 -13.56 -19.98 5.96
N ILE A 91 -13.44 -18.99 5.06
CA ILE A 91 -14.57 -18.35 4.35
C ILE A 91 -14.65 -18.80 2.87
N TYR A 92 -13.73 -19.65 2.39
CA TYR A 92 -13.75 -20.20 1.02
C TYR A 92 -14.16 -21.68 0.95
#